data_AF-A0A7X1GER8-F1
#
_entry.id   AF-A0A7X1GER8-F1
#
_cell.length_a   1.000
_cell.length_b   1.000
_cell.length_c   1.000
_cell.angle_alpha   90.00
_cell.angle_beta   90.00
_cell.angle_gamma   90.00
#
_symmetry.space_group_name_H-M   'P 1'
#
loop_
_entity.id
_entity.type
_entity.pdbx_description
1 polymer ?
#
loop_
_entity_poly.entity_id
_entity_poly.type
_entity_poly.pdbx_seq_one_letter_code
_entity_poly.pdbx_strand_id
1 'polypeptide(L)'
;MKSDSQKIALYRKVNGFTGPLARSRWHWRTRWLARLLAQWVWWKNAGRRQQQVADIAQEWQRLFGLPHLWPIERISDGTAYCRILFPCSLEGSGDVAACHRLMEYDRALLEKIGGRLVVLQSRADPRVTGGCKVAIRPLGDTREDLIPARLLD
;
A
#
# COMPACT_ATOMS: atom_id res chain seq x y z
N MET A 1 -14.54 0.35 -19.31
CA MET A 1 -13.36 0.01 -18.49
C MET A 1 -12.33 1.13 -18.68
N LYS A 2 -11.84 1.78 -17.62
CA LYS A 2 -10.84 2.87 -17.79
C LYS A 2 -9.52 2.27 -18.30
N SER A 3 -8.88 2.91 -19.27
CA SER A 3 -7.56 2.48 -19.74
C SER A 3 -6.52 2.65 -18.64
N ASP A 4 -5.43 1.88 -18.70
CA ASP A 4 -4.38 1.96 -17.68
C ASP A 4 -3.77 3.36 -17.59
N SER A 5 -3.64 4.06 -18.72
CA SER A 5 -3.20 5.47 -18.76
C SER A 5 -4.11 6.38 -17.94
N GLN A 6 -5.44 6.18 -17.99
CA GLN A 6 -6.39 6.96 -17.20
C GLN A 6 -6.29 6.67 -15.69
N LYS A 7 -6.05 5.40 -15.32
CA LYS A 7 -5.83 5.02 -13.92
C LYS A 7 -4.52 5.62 -13.38
N ILE A 8 -3.44 5.53 -14.17
CA ILE A 8 -2.14 6.10 -13.83
C ILE A 8 -2.26 7.61 -13.64
N ALA A 9 -2.93 8.32 -14.55
CA ALA A 9 -3.15 9.77 -14.42
C ALA A 9 -3.92 10.13 -13.15
N LEU A 10 -4.98 9.37 -12.83
CA LEU A 10 -5.74 9.55 -11.60
C LEU A 10 -4.86 9.33 -10.36
N TYR A 11 -4.11 8.23 -10.31
CA TYR A 11 -3.23 7.95 -9.18
C TYR A 11 -2.12 8.98 -9.04
N ARG A 12 -1.56 9.49 -10.14
CA ARG A 12 -0.56 10.58 -10.09
C ARG A 12 -1.16 11.84 -9.49
N LYS A 13 -2.38 12.21 -9.90
CA LYS A 13 -3.09 13.38 -9.34
C LYS A 13 -3.36 13.21 -7.85
N VAL A 14 -3.86 12.04 -7.44
CA VAL A 14 -4.14 11.74 -6.02
C VAL A 14 -2.85 11.79 -5.21
N ASN A 15 -1.82 11.08 -5.65
CA ASN A 15 -0.52 11.00 -4.97
C ASN A 15 0.21 12.36 -4.90
N GLY A 16 0.06 13.21 -5.92
CA GLY A 16 0.57 14.58 -5.92
C GLY A 16 -0.09 15.46 -4.85
N PHE A 17 -1.36 15.20 -4.52
CA PHE A 17 -2.10 15.91 -3.47
C PHE A 17 -1.87 15.31 -2.07
N THR A 18 -1.87 13.99 -1.95
CA THR A 18 -1.76 13.30 -0.66
C THR A 18 -0.33 13.29 -0.11
N GLY A 19 0.70 13.36 -0.96
CA GLY A 19 2.10 13.46 -0.53
C GLY A 19 2.39 14.70 0.35
N PRO A 20 2.13 15.93 -0.14
CA PRO A 20 2.26 17.14 0.66
C PRO A 20 1.43 17.10 1.95
N LEU A 21 0.20 16.59 1.87
CA LEU A 21 -0.67 16.45 3.05
C LEU A 21 -0.10 15.46 4.08
N ALA A 22 0.54 14.38 3.64
CA ALA A 22 1.18 13.41 4.52
C ALA A 22 2.39 13.98 5.27
N ARG A 23 2.96 15.10 4.81
CA ARG A 23 4.00 15.85 5.53
C ARG A 23 3.43 16.83 6.57
N SER A 24 2.12 17.09 6.54
CA SER A 24 1.47 18.06 7.42
C SER A 24 1.03 17.49 8.79
N ARG A 25 0.72 18.39 9.74
CA ARG A 25 0.15 18.04 11.05
C ARG A 25 -1.31 17.55 10.98
N TRP A 26 -1.95 17.61 9.81
CA TRP A 26 -3.32 17.14 9.57
C TRP A 26 -3.43 15.64 9.28
N HIS A 27 -2.36 14.89 9.50
CA HIS A 27 -2.29 13.47 9.17
C HIS A 27 -3.38 12.59 9.82
N TRP A 28 -3.87 12.97 11.00
CA TRP A 28 -4.97 12.24 11.65
C TRP A 28 -6.28 12.32 10.86
N ARG A 29 -6.57 13.48 10.23
CA ARG A 29 -7.70 13.64 9.30
C ARG A 29 -7.46 12.83 8.02
N THR A 30 -6.24 12.85 7.50
CA THR A 30 -5.92 12.09 6.29
C THR A 30 -5.97 10.58 6.52
N ARG A 31 -5.69 10.11 7.73
CA ARG A 31 -5.84 8.70 8.13
C ARG A 31 -7.31 8.27 8.00
N TRP A 32 -8.24 9.04 8.57
CA TRP A 32 -9.67 8.78 8.44
C TRP A 32 -10.14 8.80 6.99
N LEU A 33 -9.73 9.81 6.21
CA LEU A 33 -10.06 9.89 4.79
C LEU A 33 -9.51 8.69 4.00
N ALA A 34 -8.29 8.24 4.28
CA ALA A 34 -7.70 7.07 3.65
C ALA A 34 -8.51 5.80 3.93
N ARG A 35 -8.97 5.60 5.18
CA ARG A 35 -9.81 4.46 5.55
C ARG A 35 -11.20 4.50 4.90
N LEU A 36 -11.81 5.68 4.79
CA LEU A 36 -13.07 5.87 4.06
C LEU A 36 -12.91 5.62 2.57
N LEU A 37 -11.83 6.10 1.96
CA LEU A 37 -11.53 5.84 0.55
C LEU A 37 -11.31 4.34 0.31
N ALA A 38 -10.57 3.67 1.19
CA ALA A 38 -10.37 2.22 1.12
C ALA A 38 -11.69 1.46 1.22
N GLN A 39 -12.61 1.87 2.10
CA GLN A 39 -13.97 1.32 2.16
C GLN A 39 -14.71 1.50 0.84
N TRP A 40 -14.72 2.72 0.29
CA TRP A 40 -15.41 3.00 -0.95
C TRP A 40 -14.82 2.22 -2.14
N VAL A 41 -13.50 2.13 -2.25
CA VAL A 41 -12.83 1.34 -3.30
C VAL A 41 -13.18 -0.13 -3.18
N TRP A 42 -13.14 -0.70 -1.96
CA TRP A 42 -13.52 -2.09 -1.73
C TRP A 42 -14.97 -2.32 -2.17
N TRP A 43 -15.92 -1.45 -1.78
CA TRP A 43 -17.34 -1.56 -2.13
C TRP A 43 -17.56 -1.48 -3.63
N LYS A 44 -17.01 -0.42 -4.25
CA LYS A 44 -17.17 -0.13 -5.67
C LYS A 44 -16.61 -1.23 -6.57
N ASN A 45 -15.54 -1.90 -6.14
CA ASN A 45 -14.88 -2.94 -6.93
C ASN A 45 -15.26 -4.36 -6.46
N ALA A 46 -16.35 -4.48 -5.69
CA ALA A 46 -16.85 -5.74 -5.15
C ALA A 46 -15.73 -6.57 -4.49
N GLY A 47 -14.97 -5.91 -3.62
CA GLY A 47 -13.85 -6.51 -2.90
C GLY A 47 -14.29 -7.73 -2.09
N ARG A 48 -13.43 -8.74 -2.05
CA ARG A 48 -13.70 -10.00 -1.36
C ARG A 48 -12.73 -10.20 -0.22
N ARG A 49 -13.24 -10.72 0.90
CA ARG A 49 -12.40 -11.18 1.99
C ARG A 49 -11.79 -12.52 1.61
N GLN A 50 -10.50 -12.66 1.85
CA GLN A 50 -9.69 -13.82 1.53
C GLN A 50 -9.04 -14.36 2.80
N GLN A 51 -8.70 -15.66 2.78
CA GLN A 51 -8.06 -16.33 3.92
C GLN A 51 -6.61 -16.73 3.61
N GLN A 52 -6.34 -17.17 2.38
CA GLN A 52 -5.00 -17.58 1.98
C GLN A 52 -4.16 -16.35 1.57
N VAL A 53 -2.87 -16.36 1.93
CA VAL A 53 -1.97 -15.23 1.67
C VAL A 53 -1.86 -14.90 0.17
N ALA A 54 -1.89 -15.92 -0.69
CA ALA A 54 -1.85 -15.74 -2.14
C ALA A 54 -3.09 -14.99 -2.64
N ASP A 55 -4.28 -15.42 -2.22
CA ASP A 55 -5.55 -14.79 -2.60
C ASP A 55 -5.64 -13.36 -2.08
N ILE A 56 -5.15 -13.09 -0.86
CA ILE A 56 -5.08 -11.73 -0.30
C ILE A 56 -4.23 -10.82 -1.19
N ALA A 57 -3.03 -11.28 -1.57
CA ALA A 57 -2.11 -10.50 -2.40
C ALA A 57 -2.65 -10.26 -3.82
N GLN A 58 -3.27 -11.28 -4.41
CA GLN A 58 -3.91 -11.18 -5.73
C GLN A 58 -5.11 -10.25 -5.71
N GLU A 59 -5.95 -10.31 -4.67
CA GLU A 59 -7.09 -9.42 -4.51
C GLU A 59 -6.64 -7.96 -4.33
N TRP A 60 -5.56 -7.73 -3.60
CA TRP A 60 -4.95 -6.41 -3.48
C TRP A 60 -4.50 -5.87 -4.84
N GLN A 61 -3.75 -6.65 -5.64
CA GLN A 61 -3.40 -6.27 -7.01
C GLN A 61 -4.63 -5.99 -7.88
N ARG A 62 -5.67 -6.82 -7.79
CA ARG A 62 -6.91 -6.69 -8.57
C ARG A 62 -7.62 -5.37 -8.26
N LEU A 63 -7.70 -5.00 -6.98
CA LEU A 63 -8.37 -3.76 -6.54
C LEU A 63 -7.62 -2.49 -6.97
N PHE A 64 -6.29 -2.54 -7.10
CA PHE A 64 -5.52 -1.47 -7.73
C PHE A 64 -5.62 -1.48 -9.28
N GLY A 65 -5.84 -2.66 -9.87
CA GLY A 65 -6.12 -2.81 -11.29
C GLY A 65 -4.95 -2.45 -12.21
N LEU A 66 -3.71 -2.48 -11.70
CA LEU A 66 -2.46 -2.20 -12.40
C LEU A 66 -1.38 -3.22 -11.96
N PRO A 67 -1.55 -4.52 -12.24
CA PRO A 67 -0.73 -5.59 -11.64
C PRO A 67 0.78 -5.42 -11.90
N HIS A 68 1.16 -4.85 -13.05
CA HIS A 68 2.55 -4.56 -13.41
C HIS A 68 3.22 -3.51 -12.50
N LEU A 69 2.45 -2.68 -11.79
CA LEU A 69 2.95 -1.68 -10.85
C LEU A 69 2.95 -2.15 -9.39
N TRP A 70 2.27 -3.27 -9.10
CA TRP A 70 2.19 -3.88 -7.79
C TRP A 70 2.61 -5.37 -7.81
N PRO A 71 3.70 -5.77 -8.48
CA PRO A 71 4.00 -7.19 -8.69
C PRO A 71 4.20 -7.96 -7.37
N ILE A 72 3.70 -9.20 -7.34
CA ILE A 72 3.98 -10.19 -6.30
C ILE A 72 5.26 -10.90 -6.70
N GLU A 73 6.32 -10.78 -5.90
CA GLU A 73 7.64 -11.31 -6.24
C GLU A 73 7.80 -12.76 -5.82
N ARG A 74 7.35 -13.07 -4.61
CA ARG A 74 7.42 -14.41 -4.04
C ARG A 74 6.41 -14.56 -2.92
N ILE A 75 5.99 -15.80 -2.67
CA ILE A 75 5.19 -16.18 -1.52
C ILE A 75 5.95 -17.29 -0.82
N SER A 76 6.31 -17.08 0.45
CA SER A 76 6.94 -18.11 1.28
C SER A 76 6.47 -17.98 2.72
N ASP A 77 6.36 -19.10 3.43
CA ASP A 77 6.10 -19.12 4.88
C ASP A 77 4.88 -18.28 5.28
N GLY A 78 3.79 -18.38 4.52
CA GLY A 78 2.56 -17.61 4.78
C GLY A 78 2.72 -16.08 4.62
N THR A 79 3.76 -15.63 3.92
CA THR A 79 4.05 -14.21 3.65
C THR A 79 4.18 -13.98 2.15
N ALA A 80 3.39 -13.05 1.61
CA ALA A 80 3.58 -12.57 0.24
C ALA A 80 4.50 -11.35 0.25
N TYR A 81 5.56 -11.40 -0.54
CA TYR A 81 6.49 -10.30 -0.74
C TYR A 81 6.17 -9.64 -2.07
N CYS A 82 5.84 -8.35 -2.01
CA CYS A 82 5.41 -7.58 -3.16
C CYS A 82 6.27 -6.34 -3.33
N ARG A 83 6.21 -5.77 -4.52
CA ARG A 83 6.87 -4.51 -4.85
C ARG A 83 5.84 -3.49 -5.31
N ILE A 84 6.08 -2.22 -4.98
CA ILE A 84 5.30 -1.08 -5.47
C ILE A 84 6.20 -0.23 -6.33
N LEU A 85 5.94 -0.24 -7.64
CA LEU A 85 6.70 0.47 -8.67
C LEU A 85 6.08 1.83 -9.02
N PHE A 86 4.83 2.08 -8.60
CA PHE A 86 4.12 3.31 -8.89
C PHE A 86 4.90 4.55 -8.41
N PRO A 87 5.23 5.52 -9.29
CA PRO A 87 5.97 6.73 -8.92
C PRO A 87 5.26 7.51 -7.81
N CYS A 88 5.95 7.79 -6.71
CA CYS A 88 5.37 8.46 -5.55
C CYS A 88 5.98 9.86 -5.32
N SER A 89 5.24 10.75 -4.67
CA SER A 89 5.65 12.15 -4.45
C SER A 89 6.63 12.32 -3.27
N LEU A 90 6.93 11.20 -2.62
CA LEU A 90 7.85 11.12 -1.49
C LEU A 90 9.17 10.46 -1.87
N GLU A 91 9.32 9.99 -3.12
CA GLU A 91 10.51 9.33 -3.63
C GLU A 91 11.75 10.21 -3.45
N GLY A 92 12.80 9.65 -2.85
CA GLY A 92 14.06 10.33 -2.57
C GLY A 92 14.00 11.46 -1.53
N SER A 93 12.85 11.68 -0.86
CA SER A 93 12.69 12.85 0.03
C SER A 93 13.28 12.69 1.43
N GLY A 94 13.71 11.48 1.83
CA GLY A 94 14.14 11.15 3.18
C GLY A 94 13.00 11.02 4.20
N ASP A 95 11.79 11.47 3.88
CA ASP A 95 10.64 11.48 4.81
C ASP A 95 9.89 10.14 4.81
N VAL A 96 10.51 9.13 5.42
CA VAL A 96 9.92 7.79 5.60
C VAL A 96 8.65 7.85 6.46
N ALA A 97 8.55 8.83 7.37
CA ALA A 97 7.37 9.00 8.23
C ALA A 97 6.14 9.45 7.42
N ALA A 98 6.29 10.43 6.51
CA ALA A 98 5.22 10.80 5.60
C ALA A 98 4.83 9.65 4.67
N CYS A 99 5.80 8.85 4.21
CA CYS A 99 5.49 7.67 3.39
C CYS A 99 4.70 6.64 4.18
N HIS A 100 5.09 6.38 5.41
CA HIS A 100 4.35 5.51 6.31
C HIS A 100 2.89 5.99 6.49
N ARG A 101 2.66 7.30 6.64
CA ARG A 101 1.31 7.87 6.74
C ARG A 101 0.52 7.74 5.43
N LEU A 102 1.16 7.96 4.29
CA LEU A 102 0.54 7.80 2.96
C LEU A 102 0.05 6.36 2.70
N MET A 103 0.82 5.37 3.16
CA MET A 103 0.51 3.94 3.03
C MET A 103 -0.68 3.48 3.89
N GLU A 104 -1.33 4.35 4.67
CA GLU A 104 -2.54 4.00 5.42
C GLU A 104 -3.66 3.51 4.51
N TYR A 105 -3.77 4.07 3.30
CA TYR A 105 -4.77 3.62 2.34
C TYR A 105 -4.59 2.13 2.01
N ASP A 106 -3.38 1.71 1.65
CA ASP A 106 -3.06 0.32 1.35
C ASP A 106 -3.27 -0.60 2.57
N ARG A 107 -2.86 -0.17 3.77
CA ARG A 107 -3.11 -0.93 5.02
C ARG A 107 -4.60 -1.14 5.25
N ALA A 108 -5.39 -0.06 5.18
CA ALA A 108 -6.82 -0.10 5.42
C ALA A 108 -7.56 -0.93 4.36
N LEU A 109 -7.08 -0.94 3.12
CA LEU A 109 -7.62 -1.79 2.07
C LEU A 109 -7.30 -3.27 2.33
N LEU A 110 -6.05 -3.59 2.68
CA LEU A 110 -5.64 -4.95 2.99
C LEU A 110 -6.33 -5.53 4.23
N GLU A 111 -6.55 -4.73 5.28
CA GLU A 111 -7.32 -5.15 6.46
C GLU A 111 -8.73 -5.65 6.07
N LYS A 112 -9.37 -5.03 5.07
CA LYS A 112 -10.69 -5.46 4.56
C LYS A 112 -10.63 -6.73 3.75
N ILE A 113 -9.55 -6.92 2.99
CA ILE A 113 -9.27 -8.16 2.26
C ILE A 113 -8.96 -9.31 3.23
N GLY A 114 -8.48 -9.00 4.44
CA GLY A 114 -8.09 -10.00 5.45
C GLY A 114 -6.58 -10.12 5.64
N GLY A 115 -5.81 -9.15 5.12
CA GLY A 115 -4.37 -9.07 5.27
C GLY A 115 -3.90 -7.92 6.14
N ARG A 116 -2.65 -8.00 6.58
CA ARG A 116 -1.85 -6.94 7.19
C ARG A 116 -0.69 -6.62 6.26
N LEU A 117 -0.51 -5.34 5.99
CA LEU A 117 0.61 -4.83 5.18
C LEU A 117 1.74 -4.35 6.09
N VAL A 118 2.96 -4.81 5.81
CA VAL A 118 4.19 -4.31 6.41
C VAL A 118 5.04 -3.70 5.30
N VAL A 119 5.44 -2.44 5.45
CA VAL A 119 6.38 -1.81 4.51
C VAL A 119 7.79 -2.16 4.96
N LEU A 120 8.52 -2.95 4.18
CA LEU A 120 9.88 -3.40 4.49
C LEU A 120 10.92 -2.36 4.07
N GLN A 121 10.75 -1.78 2.88
CA GLN A 121 11.62 -0.74 2.34
C GLN A 121 10.77 0.30 1.59
N SER A 122 11.03 1.57 1.85
CA SER A 122 10.34 2.68 1.20
C SER A 122 11.30 3.48 0.33
N ARG A 123 10.89 3.81 -0.90
CA ARG A 123 11.61 4.75 -1.78
C ARG A 123 11.63 6.19 -1.26
N ALA A 124 10.98 6.48 -0.14
CA ALA A 124 11.25 7.71 0.57
C ALA A 124 12.69 7.76 1.11
N ASP A 125 13.28 6.61 1.46
CA ASP A 125 14.72 6.50 1.69
C ASP A 125 15.45 6.54 0.33
N PRO A 126 16.33 7.53 0.09
CA PRO A 126 17.06 7.66 -1.18
C PRO A 126 17.94 6.45 -1.54
N ARG A 127 18.29 5.61 -0.56
CA ARG A 127 19.10 4.40 -0.77
C ARG A 127 18.30 3.24 -1.35
N VAL A 128 16.97 3.30 -1.28
CA VAL A 128 16.09 2.25 -1.79
C VAL A 128 15.83 2.48 -3.28
N THR A 129 16.37 1.60 -4.11
CA THR A 129 16.19 1.61 -5.57
C THR A 129 15.22 0.54 -6.04
N GLY A 130 14.64 0.71 -7.23
CA GLY A 130 13.88 -0.33 -7.91
C GLY A 130 12.46 -0.59 -7.42
N GLY A 131 11.97 0.09 -6.37
CA GLY A 131 10.58 0.04 -5.89
C GLY A 131 10.47 0.03 -4.36
N CYS A 132 9.28 0.34 -3.82
CA CYS A 132 9.04 0.06 -2.39
C CYS A 132 8.84 -1.46 -2.23
N LYS A 133 9.38 -2.05 -1.17
CA LYS A 133 9.18 -3.47 -0.83
C LYS A 133 8.19 -3.57 0.32
N VAL A 134 7.18 -4.42 0.15
CA VAL A 134 6.16 -4.65 1.15
C VAL A 134 5.94 -6.14 1.36
N ALA A 135 5.52 -6.50 2.55
CA ALA A 135 5.08 -7.84 2.89
C ALA A 135 3.61 -7.82 3.27
N ILE A 136 2.89 -8.88 2.90
CA ILE A 136 1.48 -9.10 3.20
C ILE A 136 1.37 -10.42 3.95
N ARG A 137 0.69 -10.39 5.10
CA ARG A 137 0.35 -11.56 5.91
C ARG A 137 -1.14 -11.60 6.22
N PRO A 138 -1.72 -12.75 6.57
CA PRO A 138 -3.08 -12.81 7.11
C PRO A 138 -3.24 -11.95 8.37
N LEU A 139 -4.42 -11.37 8.59
CA LEU A 139 -4.68 -10.44 9.70
C LEU A 139 -4.49 -11.06 11.10
N GLY A 140 -4.65 -12.38 11.22
CA GLY A 140 -4.47 -13.14 12.46
C GLY A 140 -3.04 -13.65 12.70
N ASP A 141 -2.10 -13.32 11.82
CA ASP A 141 -0.71 -13.71 11.97
C ASP A 141 -0.05 -12.90 13.11
N THR A 142 0.52 -13.61 14.09
CA THR A 142 1.12 -13.03 15.29
C THR A 142 2.65 -12.91 15.22
N ARG A 143 3.27 -13.32 14.10
CA ARG A 143 4.73 -13.26 13.95
C ARG A 143 5.19 -11.82 13.76
N GLU A 144 6.26 -11.44 14.47
CA GLU A 144 6.85 -10.10 14.49
C GLU A 144 8.26 -10.03 13.87
N ASP A 145 8.65 -11.06 13.12
CA ASP A 145 9.95 -11.21 12.44
C ASP A 145 10.17 -10.23 11.26
N LEU A 146 9.11 -9.57 10.77
CA LEU A 146 9.23 -8.57 9.72
C LEU A 146 9.67 -7.23 10.32
N ILE A 147 10.83 -6.72 9.88
CA ILE A 147 11.34 -5.41 10.28
C ILE A 147 10.70 -4.34 9.39
N PRO A 148 9.84 -3.45 9.93
CA PRO A 148 9.24 -2.39 9.13
C PRO A 148 10.24 -1.26 8.88
N ALA A 149 10.13 -0.62 7.71
CA ALA A 149 10.88 0.59 7.36
C ALA A 149 10.65 1.74 8.35
N ARG A 150 9.52 1.71 9.08
CA ARG A 150 9.17 2.63 10.14
C ARG A 150 8.20 1.95 11.11
N LEU A 151 8.45 2.07 12.41
CA LEU A 151 7.51 1.66 13.44
C LEU A 151 6.26 2.56 13.44
N LEU A 152 5.11 1.95 13.70
CA LEU A 152 3.84 2.68 13.90
C LEU A 152 3.98 3.53 15.17
N ASP A 153 3.80 4.85 15.05
CA ASP A 153 3.68 5.77 16.19
C ASP A 153 2.30 5.62 16.87
#